data_AF-A0A1I3UB72-F1
#
_entry.id   AF-A0A1I3UB72-F1
#
_cell.length_a   1.000
_cell.length_b   1.000
_cell.length_c   1.000
_cell.angle_alpha   90.00
_cell.angle_beta   90.00
_cell.angle_gamma   90.00
#
_symmetry.space_group_name_H-M   'P 1'
#
loop_
_entity.id
_entity.type
_entity.pdbx_description
1 polymer ?
#
loop_
_entity_poly.entity_id
_entity_poly.type
_entity_poly.pdbx_seq_one_letter_code
_entity_poly.pdbx_strand_id
1 'polypeptide(L)'
;MPTQTEIAHYLDLDQSAVSRLVDRLCIDYRNATMDEVRVAYIRHLREVAAGRSSESGVDLVTERAMTERVDREIKMLTLAEKKGLLVNAKQLEQAYGQMVGAFQTELLSLPDRMVQELRTLYGVEVDVELLNEHINGCLEQLAGYEPDSPGGDPADSEAAESA
;
A
#
# COMPACT_ATOMS: atom_id res chain seq x y z
N MET A 1 -40.79 -18.22 42.77
CA MET A 1 -39.41 -17.67 42.80
C MET A 1 -38.46 -18.82 42.55
N PRO A 2 -37.64 -18.77 41.51
CA PRO A 2 -36.71 -19.85 41.22
C PRO A 2 -35.47 -19.84 42.11
N THR A 3 -34.92 -21.01 42.37
CA THR A 3 -33.62 -21.17 43.03
C THR A 3 -32.48 -21.09 42.00
N GLN A 4 -31.27 -20.77 42.44
CA GLN A 4 -30.09 -20.76 41.54
C GLN A 4 -29.84 -22.13 40.89
N THR A 5 -30.14 -23.22 41.60
CA THR A 5 -30.02 -24.59 41.06
C THR A 5 -31.03 -24.87 39.95
N GLU A 6 -32.27 -24.38 40.10
CA GLU A 6 -33.27 -24.48 39.04
C GLU A 6 -32.88 -23.62 37.84
N ILE A 7 -32.41 -22.38 38.06
CA ILE A 7 -31.90 -21.53 36.98
C ILE A 7 -30.75 -22.22 36.23
N ALA A 8 -29.79 -22.77 36.96
CA ALA A 8 -28.66 -23.51 36.42
C ALA A 8 -29.12 -24.66 35.50
N HIS A 9 -30.07 -25.46 35.97
CA HIS A 9 -30.63 -26.57 35.20
C HIS A 9 -31.32 -26.10 33.90
N TYR A 10 -32.14 -25.05 33.96
CA TYR A 10 -32.89 -24.57 32.80
C TYR A 10 -32.09 -23.75 31.80
N LEU A 11 -30.98 -23.13 32.23
CA LEU A 11 -30.08 -22.37 31.37
C LEU A 11 -28.87 -23.19 30.89
N ASP A 12 -28.76 -24.45 31.30
CA ASP A 12 -27.61 -25.32 31.05
C ASP A 12 -26.28 -24.69 31.52
N LEU A 13 -26.31 -24.13 32.73
CA LEU A 13 -25.19 -23.47 33.38
C LEU A 13 -24.86 -24.17 34.71
N ASP A 14 -23.63 -23.98 35.19
CA ASP A 14 -23.31 -24.35 36.57
C ASP A 14 -23.79 -23.26 37.55
N GLN A 15 -23.96 -23.63 38.82
CA GLN A 15 -24.43 -22.70 39.84
C GLN A 15 -23.49 -21.48 39.99
N SER A 16 -22.18 -21.67 39.76
CA SER A 16 -21.19 -20.59 39.81
C SER A 16 -21.35 -19.59 38.65
N ALA A 17 -21.66 -20.05 37.43
CA ALA A 17 -22.00 -19.17 36.31
C ALA A 17 -23.32 -18.44 36.53
N VAL A 18 -24.33 -19.10 37.13
CA VAL A 18 -25.58 -18.43 37.49
C VAL A 18 -25.34 -17.30 38.49
N SER A 19 -24.53 -17.53 39.53
CA SER A 19 -24.19 -16.47 40.49
C SER A 19 -23.54 -15.27 39.80
N ARG A 20 -22.51 -15.52 38.98
CA ARG A 20 -21.82 -14.47 38.20
C ARG A 20 -22.76 -13.73 37.27
N LEU A 21 -23.70 -14.44 36.63
CA LEU A 21 -24.67 -13.88 35.70
C LEU A 21 -25.67 -12.97 36.41
N VAL A 22 -26.22 -13.43 37.53
CA VAL A 22 -27.16 -12.70 38.38
C VAL A 22 -26.52 -11.40 38.88
N ASP A 23 -25.28 -11.48 39.36
CA ASP A 23 -24.53 -10.31 39.83
C ASP A 23 -24.23 -9.33 38.70
N ARG A 24 -23.86 -9.84 37.52
CA ARG A 24 -23.50 -9.04 36.34
C ARG A 24 -24.68 -8.33 35.70
N LEU A 25 -25.81 -9.01 35.58
CA LEU A 25 -27.03 -8.49 34.97
C LEU A 25 -27.94 -7.80 36.00
N CYS A 26 -27.49 -7.70 37.27
CA CYS A 26 -28.23 -7.14 38.39
C CYS A 26 -29.66 -7.72 38.49
N ILE A 27 -29.80 -9.04 38.30
CA ILE A 27 -31.10 -9.71 38.31
C ILE A 27 -31.45 -10.09 39.74
N ASP A 28 -32.57 -9.61 40.27
CA ASP A 28 -33.08 -10.11 41.54
C ASP A 28 -33.90 -11.40 41.35
N TYR A 29 -33.20 -12.54 41.27
CA TYR A 29 -33.82 -13.85 41.05
C TYR A 29 -34.76 -14.30 42.19
N ARG A 30 -34.69 -13.67 43.36
CA ARG A 30 -35.59 -13.98 44.50
C ARG A 30 -36.96 -13.35 44.35
N ASN A 31 -37.05 -12.30 43.53
CA ASN A 31 -38.28 -11.58 43.24
C ASN A 31 -38.73 -11.74 41.78
N ALA A 32 -37.84 -12.20 40.89
CA ALA A 32 -38.13 -12.46 39.49
C ALA A 32 -38.74 -13.85 39.25
N THR A 33 -39.49 -13.95 38.15
CA THR A 33 -39.97 -15.21 37.59
C THR A 33 -38.91 -15.87 36.72
N MET A 34 -39.03 -17.18 36.48
CA MET A 34 -38.09 -17.91 35.60
C MET A 34 -38.03 -17.33 34.18
N ASP A 35 -39.17 -16.84 33.68
CA ASP A 35 -39.24 -16.30 32.32
C ASP A 35 -38.53 -14.94 32.22
N GLU A 36 -38.59 -14.11 33.27
CA GLU A 36 -37.81 -12.86 33.32
C GLU A 36 -36.30 -13.13 33.31
N VAL A 37 -35.85 -14.14 34.06
CA VAL A 37 -34.42 -14.55 34.07
C VAL A 37 -34.00 -15.08 32.70
N ARG A 38 -34.84 -15.92 32.05
CA ARG A 38 -34.57 -16.43 30.69
C ARG A 38 -34.50 -15.31 29.66
N VAL A 39 -35.44 -14.37 29.70
CA VAL A 39 -35.48 -13.23 28.77
C VAL A 39 -34.24 -12.35 28.98
N ALA A 40 -33.84 -12.08 30.22
CA ALA A 40 -32.63 -11.32 30.52
C ALA A 40 -31.38 -12.03 29.99
N TYR A 41 -31.28 -13.35 30.18
CA TYR A 41 -30.18 -14.15 29.65
C TYR A 41 -30.13 -14.15 28.11
N ILE A 42 -31.26 -14.32 27.44
CA ILE A 42 -31.35 -14.28 25.98
C ILE A 42 -30.94 -12.90 25.44
N ARG A 43 -31.34 -11.81 26.11
CA ARG A 43 -30.92 -10.46 25.73
C ARG A 43 -29.40 -10.30 25.86
N HIS A 44 -28.83 -10.78 26.96
CA HIS A 44 -27.38 -10.78 27.17
C HIS A 44 -26.65 -11.56 26.07
N LEU A 45 -27.08 -12.78 25.74
CA LEU A 45 -26.49 -13.57 24.66
C LEU A 45 -26.59 -12.86 23.29
N ARG A 46 -27.70 -12.16 23.02
CA ARG A 46 -27.86 -11.37 21.79
C ARG A 46 -26.93 -10.16 21.75
N GLU A 47 -26.65 -9.52 22.88
CA GLU A 47 -25.69 -8.42 22.97
C GLU A 47 -24.25 -8.89 22.77
N VAL A 48 -23.89 -10.02 23.39
CA VAL A 48 -22.58 -10.68 23.22
C VAL A 48 -22.39 -11.11 21.77
N ALA A 49 -23.38 -11.79 21.18
CA ALA A 49 -23.33 -12.24 19.79
C ALA A 49 -23.30 -11.08 18.79
N ALA A 50 -23.91 -9.94 19.13
CA ALA A 50 -23.84 -8.73 18.32
C ALA A 50 -22.57 -7.90 18.54
N GLY A 51 -21.64 -8.36 19.39
CA GLY A 51 -20.38 -7.69 19.68
C GLY A 51 -20.46 -6.45 20.57
N ARG A 52 -21.65 -6.12 21.09
CA ARG A 52 -21.88 -4.90 21.88
C ARG A 52 -21.47 -5.02 23.35
N SER A 53 -21.16 -6.22 23.82
CA SER A 53 -20.69 -6.47 25.17
C SER A 53 -19.42 -7.32 25.13
N SER A 54 -18.27 -6.67 25.04
CA SER A 54 -16.99 -7.31 25.37
C SER A 54 -16.72 -7.14 26.86
N GLU A 55 -16.41 -8.24 27.54
CA GLU A 55 -16.04 -8.27 28.96
C GLU A 55 -14.70 -7.53 29.23
N SER A 56 -13.96 -7.19 28.17
CA SER A 56 -12.64 -6.55 28.18
C SER A 56 -12.61 -5.11 27.65
N GLY A 57 -13.76 -4.51 27.28
CA GLY A 57 -13.82 -3.13 26.79
C GLY A 57 -13.25 -2.89 25.39
N VAL A 58 -12.86 -3.95 24.67
CA VAL A 58 -12.42 -3.88 23.27
C VAL A 58 -13.54 -4.40 22.38
N ASP A 59 -14.09 -3.56 21.51
CA ASP A 59 -15.10 -3.96 20.54
C ASP A 59 -14.43 -4.81 19.43
N LEU A 60 -14.44 -6.12 19.65
CA LEU A 60 -13.82 -7.10 18.75
C LEU A 60 -14.43 -7.06 17.34
N VAL A 61 -15.67 -6.61 17.21
CA VAL A 61 -16.31 -6.48 15.90
C VAL A 61 -15.74 -5.29 15.15
N THR A 62 -15.51 -4.16 15.82
CA THR A 62 -14.88 -3.00 15.18
C THR A 62 -13.44 -3.29 14.78
N GLU A 63 -12.64 -3.93 15.63
CA GLU A 63 -11.25 -4.27 15.30
C GLU A 63 -11.16 -5.27 14.13
N ARG A 64 -12.06 -6.26 14.09
CA ARG A 64 -12.17 -7.20 12.95
C ARG A 64 -12.58 -6.47 11.67
N ALA A 65 -13.52 -5.54 11.73
CA ALA A 65 -13.94 -4.75 10.57
C ALA A 65 -12.80 -3.86 10.05
N MET A 66 -12.01 -3.25 10.94
CA MET A 66 -10.82 -2.47 10.56
C MET A 66 -9.76 -3.36 9.90
N THR A 67 -9.50 -4.54 10.47
CA THR A 67 -8.54 -5.51 9.91
C THR A 67 -8.99 -5.98 8.53
N GLU A 68 -10.27 -6.34 8.37
CA GLU A 68 -10.82 -6.82 7.09
C GLU A 68 -10.80 -5.72 6.01
N ARG A 69 -10.98 -4.45 6.41
CA ARG A 69 -10.83 -3.32 5.51
C ARG A 69 -9.40 -3.19 5.01
N VAL A 70 -8.40 -3.25 5.91
CA VAL A 70 -6.98 -3.21 5.53
C VAL A 70 -6.62 -4.39 4.63
N ASP A 71 -7.08 -5.59 4.97
CA ASP A 71 -6.88 -6.80 4.15
C ASP A 71 -7.47 -6.65 2.74
N ARG A 72 -8.63 -6.01 2.63
CA ARG A 72 -9.23 -5.70 1.32
C ARG A 72 -8.38 -4.73 0.53
N GLU A 73 -7.87 -3.67 1.15
CA GLU A 73 -6.99 -2.69 0.51
C GLU A 73 -5.70 -3.35 0.02
N ILE A 74 -5.07 -4.21 0.83
CA ILE A 74 -3.90 -5.01 0.42
C ILE A 74 -4.23 -5.94 -0.76
N LYS A 75 -5.38 -6.63 -0.73
CA LYS A 75 -5.84 -7.48 -1.84
C LYS A 75 -6.07 -6.66 -3.13
N MET A 76 -6.55 -5.42 -3.02
CA MET A 76 -6.71 -4.55 -4.18
C MET A 76 -5.36 -4.13 -4.76
N LEU A 77 -4.39 -3.74 -3.92
CA LEU A 77 -3.03 -3.38 -4.36
C LEU A 77 -2.33 -4.56 -5.04
N THR A 78 -2.35 -5.74 -4.42
CA THR A 78 -1.75 -6.96 -5.01
C THR A 78 -2.42 -7.38 -6.32
N LEU A 79 -3.74 -7.16 -6.46
CA LEU A 79 -4.44 -7.39 -7.72
C LEU A 79 -4.01 -6.38 -8.80
N ALA A 80 -3.82 -5.11 -8.43
CA ALA A 80 -3.34 -4.09 -9.34
C ALA A 80 -1.87 -4.31 -9.76
N GLU A 81 -1.00 -4.76 -8.86
CA GLU A 81 0.36 -5.23 -9.19
C GLU A 81 0.32 -6.39 -10.19
N LYS A 82 -0.51 -7.42 -9.94
CA LYS A 82 -0.66 -8.57 -10.86
C LYS A 82 -1.22 -8.18 -12.23
N LYS A 83 -2.01 -7.11 -12.31
CA LYS A 83 -2.49 -6.54 -13.57
C LYS A 83 -1.47 -5.64 -14.27
N GLY A 84 -0.30 -5.40 -13.65
CA GLY A 84 0.73 -4.52 -14.19
C GLY A 84 0.40 -3.03 -14.07
N LEU A 85 -0.56 -2.66 -13.20
CA LEU A 85 -0.96 -1.25 -13.00
C LEU A 85 -0.14 -0.55 -11.91
N LEU A 86 0.60 -1.31 -11.10
CA LEU A 86 1.47 -0.82 -10.05
C LEU A 86 2.85 -1.42 -10.24
N VAL A 87 3.87 -0.58 -10.08
CA VAL A 87 5.27 -0.99 -10.08
C VAL A 87 5.91 -0.46 -8.80
N ASN A 88 6.78 -1.26 -8.20
CA ASN A 88 7.54 -0.83 -7.05
C ASN A 88 8.57 0.23 -7.47
N ALA A 89 8.50 1.43 -6.86
CA ALA A 89 9.38 2.54 -7.21
C ALA A 89 10.88 2.18 -7.12
N LYS A 90 11.29 1.40 -6.12
CA LYS A 90 12.68 0.97 -5.95
C LYS A 90 13.14 0.03 -7.08
N GLN A 91 12.25 -0.85 -7.53
CA GLN A 91 12.56 -1.73 -8.67
C GLN A 91 12.64 -0.92 -9.97
N LEU A 92 11.74 0.05 -10.14
CA LEU A 92 11.73 0.94 -11.30
C LEU A 92 13.02 1.77 -11.36
N GLU A 93 13.39 2.43 -10.26
CA GLU A 93 14.60 3.24 -10.14
C GLU A 93 15.86 2.41 -10.46
N GLN A 94 15.95 1.18 -9.92
CA GLN A 94 17.07 0.29 -10.21
C GLN A 94 17.12 -0.11 -11.70
N ALA A 95 15.98 -0.51 -12.28
CA ALA A 95 15.92 -0.94 -13.68
C ALA A 95 16.25 0.22 -14.64
N TYR A 96 15.67 1.40 -14.42
CA TYR A 96 15.97 2.59 -15.20
C TYR A 96 17.40 3.08 -15.00
N GLY A 97 17.92 3.06 -13.76
CA GLY A 97 19.30 3.42 -13.47
C GLY A 97 20.29 2.51 -14.19
N GLN A 98 20.03 1.19 -14.24
CA GLN A 98 20.83 0.25 -15.01
C GLN A 98 20.74 0.51 -16.52
N MET A 99 19.54 0.77 -17.04
CA MET A 99 19.33 1.07 -18.46
C MET A 99 20.05 2.35 -18.88
N VAL A 100 19.91 3.42 -18.11
CA VAL A 100 20.56 4.72 -18.39
C VAL A 100 22.07 4.61 -18.22
N GLY A 101 22.56 3.91 -17.20
CA GLY A 101 24.00 3.69 -17.02
C GLY A 101 24.62 2.87 -18.15
N ALA A 102 23.93 1.83 -18.63
CA ALA A 102 24.36 1.07 -19.80
C ALA A 102 24.38 1.93 -21.06
N PHE A 103 23.35 2.76 -21.27
CA PHE A 103 23.27 3.70 -22.39
C PHE A 103 24.41 4.73 -22.37
N GLN A 104 24.70 5.33 -21.21
CA GLN A 104 25.82 6.26 -21.05
C GLN A 104 27.16 5.59 -21.35
N THR A 105 27.38 4.37 -20.85
CA THR A 105 28.61 3.61 -21.10
C THR A 105 28.78 3.33 -22.59
N GLU A 106 27.71 2.93 -23.27
CA GLU A 106 27.72 2.66 -24.71
C GLU A 106 28.02 3.93 -25.51
N LEU A 107 27.40 5.06 -25.18
CA LEU A 107 27.65 6.36 -25.82
C LEU A 107 29.10 6.82 -25.63
N LEU A 108 29.65 6.75 -24.42
CA LEU A 108 31.03 7.18 -24.15
C LEU A 108 32.07 6.29 -24.85
N SER A 109 31.74 5.03 -25.13
CA SER A 109 32.62 4.12 -25.89
C SER A 109 32.51 4.25 -27.42
N LEU A 110 31.54 5.03 -27.90
CA LEU A 110 31.21 5.15 -29.31
C LEU A 110 32.27 5.90 -30.13
N PRO A 111 32.86 7.03 -29.65
CA PRO A 111 33.88 7.78 -30.37
C PRO A 111 35.09 6.95 -30.74
N ASP A 112 35.66 6.24 -29.76
CA ASP A 112 36.84 5.39 -29.97
C ASP A 112 36.57 4.30 -31.00
N ARG A 113 35.39 3.66 -30.93
CA ARG A 113 34.97 2.65 -31.92
C ARG A 113 34.82 3.24 -33.31
N MET A 114 34.15 4.38 -33.44
CA MET A 114 33.96 5.05 -34.73
C MET A 114 35.30 5.45 -35.35
N VAL A 115 36.22 6.04 -34.59
CA VAL A 115 37.54 6.42 -35.11
C VAL A 115 38.33 5.18 -35.53
N GLN A 116 38.28 4.09 -34.76
CA GLN A 116 38.93 2.83 -35.13
C GLN A 116 38.33 2.24 -36.41
N GLU A 117 37.01 2.22 -36.56
CA GLU A 117 36.32 1.74 -37.77
C GLU A 117 36.63 2.62 -38.99
N LEU A 118 36.60 3.94 -38.84
CA LEU A 118 36.90 4.88 -39.93
C LEU A 118 38.36 4.76 -40.41
N ARG A 119 39.29 4.60 -39.47
CA ARG A 119 40.70 4.39 -39.80
C ARG A 119 40.94 3.07 -40.49
N THR A 120 40.31 1.99 -40.04
CA THR A 120 40.53 0.64 -40.58
C THR A 120 39.86 0.41 -41.93
N LEU A 121 38.63 0.91 -42.12
CA LEU A 121 37.85 0.68 -43.33
C LEU A 121 38.12 1.70 -44.43
N TYR A 122 38.36 2.96 -44.06
CA TYR A 122 38.43 4.08 -45.00
C TYR A 122 39.77 4.84 -44.96
N GLY A 123 40.67 4.51 -44.02
CA GLY A 123 41.95 5.21 -43.88
C GLY A 123 41.81 6.66 -43.44
N VAL A 124 40.64 7.05 -42.92
CA VAL A 124 40.36 8.42 -42.47
C VAL A 124 40.83 8.56 -41.02
N GLU A 125 41.65 9.58 -40.75
CA GLU A 125 41.98 9.98 -39.39
C GLU A 125 41.00 11.07 -38.95
N VAL A 126 40.31 10.80 -37.85
CA VAL A 126 39.34 11.71 -37.22
C VAL A 126 39.82 12.01 -35.81
N ASP A 127 39.70 13.26 -35.40
CA ASP A 127 39.98 13.67 -34.04
C ASP A 127 38.89 13.12 -33.10
N VAL A 128 39.33 12.31 -32.13
CA VAL A 128 38.46 11.70 -31.11
C VAL A 128 37.92 12.77 -30.16
N GLU A 129 38.69 13.85 -29.91
CA GLU A 129 38.28 14.93 -29.00
C GLU A 129 37.03 15.64 -29.53
N LEU A 130 36.97 15.91 -30.83
CA LEU A 130 35.80 16.51 -31.48
C LEU A 130 34.53 15.66 -31.30
N LEU A 131 34.64 14.33 -31.44
CA LEU A 131 33.51 13.41 -31.23
C LEU A 131 33.09 13.37 -29.76
N ASN A 132 34.05 13.36 -28.84
CA ASN A 132 33.79 13.41 -27.41
C ASN A 132 33.06 14.68 -26.98
N GLU A 133 33.43 15.85 -27.53
CA GLU A 133 32.72 17.11 -27.26
C GLU A 133 31.24 17.02 -27.62
N HIS A 134 30.91 16.45 -28.79
CA HIS A 134 29.53 16.30 -29.23
C HIS A 134 28.75 15.32 -28.35
N ILE A 135 29.34 14.17 -28.00
CA ILE A 135 28.67 13.19 -27.13
C ILE A 135 28.46 13.74 -25.72
N ASN A 136 29.46 14.38 -25.14
CA ASN A 136 29.34 14.98 -23.81
C ASN A 136 28.31 16.11 -23.82
N GLY A 137 28.27 16.95 -24.86
CA GLY A 137 27.23 17.96 -25.04
C GLY A 137 25.82 17.36 -25.08
N CYS A 138 25.62 16.24 -25.80
CA CYS A 138 24.34 15.52 -25.79
C CYS A 138 23.99 14.96 -24.40
N LEU A 139 24.97 14.39 -23.69
CA LEU A 139 24.77 13.86 -22.34
C LEU A 139 24.41 14.96 -21.33
N GLU A 140 25.02 16.14 -21.43
CA GLU A 140 24.70 17.32 -20.62
C GLU A 140 23.27 17.80 -20.87
N GLN A 141 22.84 17.88 -22.13
CA GLN A 141 21.46 18.22 -22.48
C GLN A 141 20.45 17.22 -21.92
N LEU A 142 20.75 15.92 -22.00
CA LEU A 142 19.93 14.87 -21.41
C LEU A 142 19.88 14.95 -19.89
N ALA A 143 20.99 15.28 -19.24
CA ALA A 143 21.06 15.45 -17.78
C ALA A 143 20.28 16.69 -17.30
N GLY A 144 20.22 17.74 -18.12
CA GLY A 144 19.45 18.95 -17.86
C GLY A 144 17.96 18.85 -18.22
N TYR A 145 17.47 17.68 -18.66
CA TYR A 145 16.07 17.51 -19.01
C TYR A 145 15.16 17.59 -17.77
N GLU A 146 14.38 18.65 -17.67
CA GLU A 146 13.30 18.77 -16.69
C GLU A 146 11.95 18.44 -17.33
N PRO A 147 11.21 17.44 -16.83
CA PRO A 147 9.96 16.99 -17.42
C PRO A 147 8.81 18.01 -17.33
N ASP A 148 8.91 18.98 -16.41
CA ASP A 148 7.88 20.00 -16.15
C ASP A 148 8.19 21.36 -16.80
N SER A 149 9.18 21.46 -17.71
CA SER A 149 9.36 22.69 -18.49
C SER A 149 8.17 22.84 -19.44
N PRO A 150 7.32 23.87 -19.27
CA PRO A 150 6.17 24.08 -20.15
C PRO A 150 6.70 24.55 -21.51
N GLY A 151 6.98 23.60 -22.40
CA GLY A 151 7.24 23.81 -23.83
C GLY A 151 8.19 24.96 -24.14
N GLY A 152 9.48 24.66 -24.25
CA GLY A 152 10.35 25.43 -25.13
C GLY A 152 9.86 25.25 -26.57
N ASP A 153 8.91 26.08 -26.98
CA ASP A 153 8.54 26.25 -28.38
C ASP A 153 9.74 26.94 -29.06
N PRO A 154 10.37 26.36 -30.10
CA PRO A 154 11.54 26.95 -30.75
C PRO A 154 11.22 28.16 -31.64
N ALA A 155 10.11 28.87 -31.39
CA ALA A 155 9.60 29.93 -32.27
C ALA A 155 10.06 31.36 -31.90
N ASP A 156 10.62 31.61 -30.71
CA ASP A 156 10.91 32.99 -30.26
C ASP A 156 12.37 33.44 -30.40
N SER A 157 13.19 32.76 -31.22
CA SER A 157 14.59 33.16 -31.44
C SER A 157 14.81 34.19 -32.56
N GLU A 158 13.80 34.59 -33.36
CA GLU A 158 14.04 35.46 -34.53
C GLU A 158 13.35 36.84 -34.51
N ALA A 159 12.62 37.23 -33.46
CA ALA A 159 11.91 38.51 -33.45
C ALA A 159 12.57 39.64 -32.63
N ALA A 160 13.69 39.42 -31.96
CA ALA A 160 14.29 40.39 -31.03
C ALA A 160 15.51 41.18 -31.57
N GLU A 161 15.88 41.06 -32.86
CA GLU A 161 16.99 41.82 -33.46
C GLU A 161 16.57 42.92 -34.46
N SER A 162 15.28 43.28 -34.51
CA SER A 162 14.85 44.42 -35.33
C SER A 162 13.75 45.24 -34.66
N ALA A 163 14.15 46.07 -33.69
CA ALA A 163 13.42 47.26 -33.25
C ALA A 163 14.38 48.30 -32.66
#